data_AF-A0AA46YPQ0-F1
#
_entry.id   AF-A0AA46YPQ0-F1
#
_cell.length_a   1.000
_cell.length_b   1.000
_cell.length_c   1.000
_cell.angle_alpha   90.00
_cell.angle_beta   90.00
_cell.angle_gamma   90.00
#
_symmetry.space_group_name_H-M   'P 1'
#
loop_
_entity.id
_entity.type
_entity.pdbx_description
1 polymer ?
#
loop_
_entity_poly.entity_id
_entity_poly.type
_entity_poly.pdbx_seq_one_letter_code
_entity_poly.pdbx_strand_id
1 'polypeptide(L)'
;MTRTRGRPPSGGREQILRATLDLLREQGVAKLTTRAVAEMAGVSEGSIFYHFGDRAGLLTSAFQHTLGPMRLESDSLDTDVRSALIRISVGVQQFLESGLVVLVAAQADADLRERLAAFMRENDYGPHRGVVAVAAYLGERQAAGDIRADVEPRVVATMLINDAFQRAAVPTLVGHARGRIPRATFVDTLMTMLAPPSGATDPEA
;
A
#
# COMPACT_ATOMS: atom_id res chain seq x y z
N MET A 1 49.74 -17.67 9.21
CA MET A 1 48.86 -16.48 9.27
C MET A 1 47.76 -16.65 8.23
N THR A 2 46.61 -17.16 8.64
CA THR A 2 45.52 -17.51 7.72
C THR A 2 44.61 -16.30 7.57
N ARG A 3 44.59 -15.71 6.37
CA ARG A 3 43.74 -14.57 6.01
C ARG A 3 42.28 -15.05 6.01
N THR A 4 41.51 -14.68 7.04
CA THR A 4 40.09 -15.01 7.14
C THR A 4 39.35 -14.41 5.95
N ARG A 5 38.75 -15.28 5.13
CA ARG A 5 37.89 -14.90 3.99
C ARG A 5 36.73 -14.04 4.51
N GLY A 6 36.68 -12.79 4.07
CA GLY A 6 35.59 -11.87 4.35
C GLY A 6 34.25 -12.43 3.87
N ARG A 7 33.23 -12.31 4.73
CA ARG A 7 31.83 -12.61 4.40
C ARG A 7 31.43 -11.81 3.15
N PRO A 8 30.71 -12.41 2.17
CA PRO A 8 30.35 -11.70 0.95
C PRO A 8 29.55 -10.41 1.25
N PRO A 9 29.74 -9.33 0.48
CA PRO A 9 29.29 -7.98 0.82
C PRO A 9 27.77 -7.73 0.63
N SER A 10 26.96 -8.76 0.47
CA SER A 10 25.52 -8.62 0.20
C SER A 10 24.64 -8.46 1.46
N GLY A 11 25.21 -8.55 2.67
CA GLY A 11 24.42 -8.52 3.91
C GLY A 11 24.12 -7.13 4.48
N GLY A 12 25.00 -6.14 4.30
CA GLY A 12 24.93 -4.88 5.03
C GLY A 12 23.76 -3.99 4.62
N ARG A 13 23.59 -3.73 3.33
CA ARG A 13 22.54 -2.85 2.81
C ARG A 13 21.13 -3.30 3.22
N GLU A 14 20.83 -4.58 3.06
CA GLU A 14 19.51 -5.14 3.38
C GLU A 14 19.24 -5.17 4.89
N GLN A 15 20.26 -5.49 5.70
CA GLN A 15 20.14 -5.44 7.17
C GLN A 15 19.88 -4.01 7.65
N ILE A 16 20.57 -3.02 7.07
CA ILE A 16 20.36 -1.61 7.37
C ILE A 16 18.94 -1.18 6.98
N LEU A 17 18.45 -1.56 5.80
CA LEU A 17 17.08 -1.25 5.38
C LEU A 17 16.04 -1.87 6.31
N ARG A 18 16.19 -3.14 6.67
CA ARG A 18 15.28 -3.82 7.60
C ARG A 18 15.24 -3.12 8.97
N ALA A 19 16.41 -2.87 9.56
CA ALA A 19 16.52 -2.15 10.84
C ALA A 19 15.90 -0.74 10.77
N THR A 20 16.06 -0.04 9.64
CA THR A 20 15.46 1.27 9.41
C THR A 20 13.93 1.19 9.42
N LEU A 21 13.36 0.20 8.75
CA LEU A 21 11.91 0.00 8.69
C LEU A 21 11.33 -0.42 10.03
N ASP A 22 12.03 -1.26 10.78
CA ASP A 22 11.58 -1.71 12.09
C ASP A 22 11.60 -0.56 13.10
N LEU A 23 12.67 0.25 13.13
CA LEU A 23 12.71 1.48 13.92
C LEU A 23 11.61 2.47 13.55
N LEU A 24 11.34 2.64 12.24
CA LEU A 24 10.27 3.52 11.79
C LEU A 24 8.90 3.06 12.33
N ARG A 25 8.63 1.75 12.29
CA ARG A 25 7.38 1.17 12.79
C ARG A 25 7.25 1.27 14.31
N GLU A 26 8.33 1.00 15.04
CA GLU A 26 8.30 0.93 16.51
C GLU A 26 8.41 2.31 17.18
N GLN A 27 9.21 3.21 16.61
CA GLN A 27 9.66 4.42 17.29
C GLN A 27 9.35 5.71 16.52
N GLY A 28 8.88 5.59 15.27
CA GLY A 28 8.60 6.72 14.39
C GLY A 28 9.85 7.45 13.89
N VAL A 29 9.64 8.45 13.03
CA VAL A 29 10.74 9.17 12.35
C VAL A 29 11.64 9.97 13.29
N ALA A 30 11.12 10.41 14.44
CA ALA A 30 11.83 11.26 15.39
C ALA A 30 13.02 10.54 16.04
N LYS A 31 12.91 9.23 16.29
CA LYS A 31 13.98 8.43 16.89
C LYS A 31 14.87 7.73 15.86
N LEU A 32 14.56 7.88 14.57
CA LEU A 32 15.32 7.30 13.49
C LEU A 32 16.61 8.08 13.22
N THR A 33 17.70 7.62 13.82
CA THR A 33 19.07 8.14 13.66
C THR A 33 19.98 7.08 13.03
N THR A 34 21.03 7.52 12.32
CA THR A 34 22.03 6.59 11.75
C THR A 34 22.65 5.71 12.83
N ARG A 35 22.90 6.26 14.02
CA ARG A 35 23.36 5.50 15.18
C ARG A 35 22.41 4.39 15.60
N ALA A 36 21.14 4.71 15.81
CA ALA A 36 20.13 3.72 16.22
C ALA A 36 19.97 2.62 15.15
N VAL A 37 20.00 3.00 13.87
CA VAL A 37 19.94 2.05 12.76
C VAL A 37 21.18 1.14 12.74
N ALA A 38 22.37 1.71 12.91
CA ALA A 38 23.62 0.95 12.93
C ALA A 38 23.66 -0.06 14.07
N GLU A 39 23.23 0.37 15.26
CA GLU A 39 23.09 -0.48 16.45
C GLU A 39 22.12 -1.64 16.21
N MET A 40 20.91 -1.34 15.71
CA MET A 40 19.91 -2.38 15.42
C MET A 40 20.33 -3.32 14.28
N ALA A 41 21.01 -2.81 13.26
CA ALA A 41 21.49 -3.61 12.12
C ALA A 41 22.77 -4.40 12.44
N GLY A 42 23.43 -4.13 13.57
CA GLY A 42 24.71 -4.76 13.92
C GLY A 42 25.87 -4.36 13.01
N VAL A 43 25.86 -3.12 12.50
CA VAL A 43 26.89 -2.58 11.58
C VAL A 43 27.52 -1.30 12.13
N SER A 44 28.61 -0.84 11.50
CA SER A 44 29.17 0.49 11.80
C SER A 44 28.32 1.61 11.18
N GLU A 45 28.26 2.79 11.81
CA GLU A 45 27.63 3.97 11.19
C GLU A 45 28.29 4.32 9.83
N GLY A 46 29.60 4.12 9.69
CA GLY A 46 30.31 4.30 8.42
C GLY A 46 29.74 3.43 7.28
N SER A 47 29.23 2.23 7.59
CA SER A 47 28.57 1.36 6.62
C SER A 47 27.27 1.95 6.08
N ILE A 48 26.55 2.74 6.88
CA ILE A 48 25.33 3.44 6.45
C ILE A 48 25.70 4.54 5.45
N PHE A 49 26.66 5.40 5.79
CA PHE A 49 27.11 6.46 4.89
C PHE A 49 27.69 5.88 3.59
N TYR A 50 28.40 4.75 3.65
CA TYR A 50 28.89 4.05 2.46
C TYR A 50 27.75 3.58 1.53
N HIS A 51 26.67 3.03 2.08
CA HIS A 51 25.58 2.46 1.27
C HIS A 51 24.53 3.48 0.83
N PHE A 52 24.33 4.55 1.61
CA PHE A 52 23.18 5.45 1.46
C PHE A 52 23.55 6.93 1.38
N GLY A 53 24.83 7.28 1.53
CA GLY A 53 25.34 8.64 1.43
C GLY A 53 25.07 9.48 2.68
N ASP A 54 23.80 9.70 3.00
CA ASP A 54 23.35 10.49 4.15
C ASP A 54 22.07 9.90 4.79
N ARG A 55 21.58 10.53 5.86
CA ARG A 55 20.34 10.12 6.53
C ARG A 55 19.13 10.18 5.59
N ALA A 56 19.06 11.18 4.72
CA ALA A 56 17.95 11.36 3.79
C ALA A 56 17.94 10.26 2.71
N GLY A 57 19.10 9.83 2.22
CA GLY A 57 19.29 8.74 1.27
C GLY A 57 18.96 7.38 1.87
N LEU A 58 19.28 7.17 3.16
CA LEU A 58 18.85 5.97 3.90
C LEU A 58 17.33 5.92 3.99
N LEU A 59 16.72 7.01 4.47
CA LEU A 59 15.27 7.14 4.61
C LEU A 59 14.56 6.96 3.27
N THR A 60 15.04 7.64 2.23
CA THR A 60 14.52 7.50 0.87
C THR A 60 14.59 6.04 0.42
N SER A 61 15.72 5.34 0.62
CA SER A 61 15.87 3.94 0.22
C SER A 61 14.94 2.99 0.99
N ALA A 62 14.76 3.19 2.29
CA ALA A 62 13.82 2.41 3.11
C ALA A 62 12.37 2.61 2.64
N PHE A 63 12.03 3.84 2.32
CA PHE A 63 10.71 4.19 1.83
C PHE A 63 10.44 3.64 0.43
N GLN A 64 11.42 3.68 -0.47
CA GLN A 64 11.33 3.03 -1.79
C GLN A 64 11.13 1.52 -1.69
N HIS A 65 11.77 0.88 -0.71
CA HIS A 65 11.58 -0.55 -0.45
C HIS A 65 10.16 -0.87 0.04
N THR A 66 9.55 0.02 0.84
CA THR A 66 8.19 -0.17 1.39
C THR A 66 7.10 0.20 0.38
N LEU A 67 7.29 1.30 -0.36
CA LEU A 67 6.34 1.86 -1.32
C LEU A 67 6.47 1.20 -2.71
N GLY A 68 7.00 -0.02 -2.80
CA GLY A 68 7.03 -0.79 -4.03
C GLY A 68 5.64 -0.96 -4.64
N PRO A 69 5.55 -1.40 -5.92
CA PRO A 69 4.27 -1.45 -6.60
C PRO A 69 3.33 -2.44 -5.92
N MET A 70 2.16 -1.98 -5.49
CA MET A 70 1.07 -2.87 -5.12
C MET A 70 0.66 -3.67 -6.35
N ARG A 71 0.81 -4.99 -6.30
CA ARG A 71 0.32 -5.90 -7.34
C ARG A 71 -1.04 -6.44 -6.92
N LEU A 72 -2.09 -6.02 -7.63
CA LEU A 72 -3.36 -6.73 -7.61
C LEU A 72 -3.20 -7.90 -8.59
N GLU A 73 -3.11 -9.13 -8.08
CA GLU A 73 -3.03 -10.32 -8.91
C GLU A 73 -4.41 -10.59 -9.52
N SER A 74 -4.65 -10.06 -10.72
CA SER A 74 -5.91 -10.20 -11.46
C SER A 74 -6.34 -11.66 -11.63
N ASP A 75 -5.37 -12.54 -11.90
CA ASP A 75 -5.61 -13.96 -12.18
C ASP A 75 -6.06 -14.74 -10.92
N SER A 76 -5.96 -14.12 -9.74
CA SER A 76 -6.43 -14.66 -8.45
C SER A 76 -7.81 -14.14 -8.03
N LEU A 77 -8.39 -13.20 -8.79
CA LEU A 77 -9.66 -12.60 -8.44
C LEU A 77 -10.82 -13.51 -8.88
N ASP A 78 -11.52 -14.02 -7.87
CA ASP A 78 -12.72 -14.85 -8.01
C ASP A 78 -13.79 -14.21 -8.92
N THR A 79 -14.53 -15.08 -9.59
CA THR A 79 -15.80 -14.77 -10.26
C THR A 79 -16.84 -14.16 -9.31
N ASP A 80 -16.83 -14.53 -8.02
CA ASP A 80 -17.65 -13.84 -7.02
C ASP A 80 -17.16 -12.41 -6.75
N VAL A 81 -17.86 -11.45 -7.34
CA VAL A 81 -17.61 -10.01 -7.23
C VAL A 81 -17.53 -9.56 -5.78
N ARG A 82 -18.42 -10.08 -4.92
CA ARG A 82 -18.48 -9.68 -3.51
C ARG A 82 -17.20 -10.05 -2.77
N SER A 83 -16.78 -11.31 -2.86
CA SER A 83 -15.55 -11.78 -2.23
C SER A 83 -14.32 -11.09 -2.79
N ALA A 84 -14.29 -10.85 -4.11
CA ALA A 84 -13.21 -10.10 -4.74
C ALA A 84 -13.09 -8.67 -4.18
N LEU A 85 -14.20 -7.93 -4.06
CA LEU A 85 -14.20 -6.56 -3.50
C LEU A 85 -13.71 -6.54 -2.04
N ILE A 86 -14.09 -7.53 -1.23
CA ILE A 86 -13.59 -7.67 0.15
C ILE A 86 -12.07 -7.88 0.15
N ARG A 87 -11.56 -8.82 -0.65
CA ARG A 87 -10.13 -9.13 -0.72
C ARG A 87 -9.32 -7.94 -1.22
N ILE A 88 -9.79 -7.26 -2.26
CA ILE A 88 -9.18 -6.03 -2.78
C ILE A 88 -9.13 -4.97 -1.69
N SER A 89 -10.25 -4.70 -0.99
CA SER A 89 -10.29 -3.74 0.11
C SER A 89 -9.29 -4.07 1.22
N VAL A 90 -9.14 -5.34 1.60
CA VAL A 90 -8.13 -5.80 2.59
C VAL A 90 -6.72 -5.54 2.09
N GLY A 91 -6.39 -6.01 0.88
CA GLY A 91 -5.04 -5.90 0.33
C GLY A 91 -4.60 -4.45 0.15
N VAL A 92 -5.50 -3.61 -0.39
CA VAL A 92 -5.27 -2.17 -0.54
C VAL A 92 -5.09 -1.50 0.81
N GLN A 93 -5.93 -1.83 1.81
CA GLN A 93 -5.77 -1.26 3.15
C GLN A 93 -4.40 -1.62 3.75
N GLN A 94 -3.99 -2.89 3.70
CA GLN A 94 -2.70 -3.34 4.25
C GLN A 94 -1.51 -2.67 3.54
N PHE A 95 -1.59 -2.54 2.22
CA PHE A 95 -0.61 -1.80 1.44
C PHE A 95 -0.55 -0.32 1.85
N LEU A 96 -1.70 0.32 2.06
CA LEU A 96 -1.76 1.72 2.47
C LEU A 96 -1.28 1.90 3.92
N GLU A 97 -1.56 0.98 4.84
CA GLU A 97 -1.06 1.04 6.22
C GLU A 97 0.47 1.04 6.29
N SER A 98 1.13 0.20 5.46
CA SER A 98 2.60 0.15 5.42
C SER A 98 3.21 1.41 4.81
N GLY A 99 2.60 1.95 3.74
CA GLY A 99 3.07 3.14 3.05
C GLY A 99 2.72 4.46 3.73
N LEU A 100 1.62 4.52 4.48
CA LEU A 100 1.14 5.79 5.05
C LEU A 100 2.04 6.30 6.16
N VAL A 101 2.55 5.42 7.03
CA VAL A 101 3.49 5.82 8.10
C VAL A 101 4.72 6.52 7.52
N VAL A 102 5.23 5.99 6.41
CA VAL A 102 6.33 6.55 5.64
C VAL A 102 5.99 7.94 5.09
N LEU A 103 4.84 8.07 4.43
CA LEU A 103 4.41 9.33 3.82
C LEU A 103 4.16 10.44 4.86
N VAL A 104 3.61 10.07 6.01
CA VAL A 104 3.40 10.98 7.15
C VAL A 104 4.72 11.40 7.77
N ALA A 105 5.63 10.45 8.00
CA ALA A 105 6.97 10.72 8.51
C ALA A 105 7.74 11.74 7.63
N ALA A 106 7.60 11.61 6.31
CA ALA A 106 8.24 12.52 5.37
C ALA A 106 7.71 13.96 5.44
N GLN A 107 6.48 14.20 5.92
CA GLN A 107 5.96 15.58 6.00
C GLN A 107 6.72 16.47 7.00
N ALA A 108 7.46 15.87 7.94
CA ALA A 108 8.27 16.60 8.90
C ALA A 108 9.63 17.07 8.34
N ASP A 109 10.01 16.64 7.13
CA ASP A 109 11.32 16.91 6.52
C ASP A 109 11.15 17.29 5.05
N ALA A 110 11.48 18.54 4.71
CA ALA A 110 11.22 19.09 3.38
C ALA A 110 12.03 18.39 2.27
N ASP A 111 13.31 18.06 2.51
CA ASP A 111 14.17 17.36 1.55
C ASP A 111 13.66 15.94 1.31
N LEU A 112 13.33 15.23 2.40
CA LEU A 112 12.79 13.88 2.29
C LEU A 112 11.43 13.85 1.56
N ARG A 113 10.55 14.81 1.85
CA ARG A 113 9.27 14.96 1.16
C ARG A 113 9.47 15.18 -0.34
N GLU A 114 10.43 16.02 -0.73
CA GLU A 114 10.73 16.31 -2.13
C GLU A 114 11.27 15.06 -2.85
N ARG A 115 12.24 14.37 -2.26
CA ARG A 115 12.81 13.13 -2.82
C ARG A 115 11.77 12.02 -2.97
N LEU A 116 10.89 11.86 -1.98
CA LEU A 116 9.78 10.92 -2.10
C LEU A 116 8.78 11.31 -3.17
N ALA A 117 8.40 12.59 -3.26
CA ALA A 117 7.47 13.04 -4.28
C ALA A 117 8.05 12.83 -5.69
N ALA A 118 9.36 13.06 -5.88
CA ALA A 118 10.07 12.74 -7.12
C ALA A 118 10.01 11.24 -7.43
N PHE A 119 10.36 10.39 -6.46
CA PHE A 119 10.29 8.93 -6.62
C PHE A 119 8.87 8.46 -6.98
N MET A 120 7.84 8.96 -6.30
CA MET A 120 6.45 8.58 -6.58
C MET A 120 6.04 9.01 -7.99
N ARG A 121 6.43 10.21 -8.45
CA ARG A 121 6.15 10.67 -9.83
C ARG A 121 6.89 9.83 -10.87
N GLU A 122 8.18 9.58 -10.68
CA GLU A 122 9.03 8.84 -11.64
C GLU A 122 8.56 7.39 -11.83
N ASN A 123 8.01 6.77 -10.78
CA ASN A 123 7.53 5.39 -10.82
C ASN A 123 6.01 5.29 -11.08
N ASP A 124 5.37 6.42 -11.37
CA ASP A 124 3.91 6.52 -11.54
C ASP A 124 3.15 5.89 -10.37
N TYR A 125 3.58 6.13 -9.13
CA TYR A 125 2.90 5.59 -7.95
C TYR A 125 1.78 6.49 -7.47
N GLY A 126 0.68 5.86 -7.11
CA GLY A 126 -0.50 6.54 -6.61
C GLY A 126 -1.74 5.65 -6.61
N PRO A 127 -2.83 6.11 -5.96
CA PRO A 127 -4.08 5.37 -5.90
C PRO A 127 -4.72 5.15 -7.28
N HIS A 128 -4.38 5.97 -8.28
CA HIS A 128 -4.89 5.85 -9.65
C HIS A 128 -4.59 4.47 -10.27
N ARG A 129 -3.43 3.86 -9.96
CA ARG A 129 -3.11 2.50 -10.44
C ARG A 129 -4.03 1.45 -9.85
N GLY A 130 -4.34 1.55 -8.57
CA GLY A 130 -5.33 0.70 -7.91
C GLY A 130 -6.71 0.89 -8.52
N VAL A 131 -7.12 2.13 -8.77
CA VAL A 131 -8.40 2.44 -9.43
C VAL A 131 -8.47 1.82 -10.82
N VAL A 132 -7.42 1.96 -11.65
CA VAL A 132 -7.39 1.39 -13.01
C VAL A 132 -7.50 -0.13 -12.97
N ALA A 133 -6.74 -0.81 -12.11
CA ALA A 133 -6.75 -2.26 -12.00
C ALA A 133 -8.11 -2.81 -11.51
N VAL A 134 -8.70 -2.19 -10.49
CA VAL A 134 -10.02 -2.60 -9.98
C VAL A 134 -11.12 -2.29 -11.00
N ALA A 135 -11.04 -1.17 -11.71
CA ALA A 135 -11.98 -0.83 -12.77
C ALA A 135 -11.91 -1.82 -13.95
N ALA A 136 -10.72 -2.30 -14.31
CA ALA A 136 -10.55 -3.32 -15.33
C ALA A 136 -11.26 -4.63 -14.94
N TYR A 137 -11.02 -5.12 -13.71
CA TYR A 137 -11.73 -6.28 -13.17
C TYR A 137 -13.25 -6.10 -13.20
N LEU A 138 -13.74 -4.95 -12.71
CA LEU A 138 -15.18 -4.66 -12.71
C LEU A 138 -15.76 -4.56 -14.13
N GLY A 139 -15.00 -4.04 -15.09
CA GLY A 139 -15.38 -4.02 -16.51
C GLY A 139 -15.50 -5.41 -17.11
N GLU A 140 -14.61 -6.34 -16.75
CA GLU A 140 -14.72 -7.75 -17.14
C GLU A 140 -15.97 -8.41 -16.54
N ARG A 141 -16.26 -8.16 -15.27
CA ARG A 141 -17.48 -8.66 -14.61
C ARG A 141 -18.75 -8.08 -15.23
N GLN A 142 -18.72 -6.81 -15.62
CA GLN A 142 -19.81 -6.15 -16.33
C GLN A 142 -20.02 -6.76 -17.73
N ALA A 143 -18.95 -7.00 -18.49
CA ALA A 143 -19.02 -7.66 -19.79
C ALA A 143 -19.55 -9.12 -19.69
N ALA A 144 -19.31 -9.79 -18.56
CA ALA A 144 -19.84 -11.11 -18.26
C ALA A 144 -21.31 -11.10 -17.79
N GLY A 145 -21.90 -9.93 -17.52
CA GLY A 145 -23.27 -9.77 -17.03
C GLY A 145 -23.43 -9.88 -15.51
N ASP A 146 -22.33 -10.02 -14.76
CA ASP A 146 -22.34 -10.08 -13.29
C ASP A 146 -22.64 -8.71 -12.65
N ILE A 147 -22.45 -7.62 -13.41
CA ILE A 147 -22.68 -6.22 -13.00
C ILE A 147 -23.57 -5.53 -14.04
N ARG A 148 -24.51 -4.70 -13.60
CA ARG A 148 -25.39 -3.89 -14.47
C ARG A 148 -24.59 -3.01 -15.44
N ALA A 149 -25.06 -2.89 -16.69
CA ALA A 149 -24.33 -2.24 -17.78
C ALA A 149 -24.23 -0.70 -17.68
N ASP A 150 -25.06 -0.05 -16.88
CA ASP A 150 -25.10 1.41 -16.69
C ASP A 150 -24.28 1.91 -15.50
N VAL A 151 -23.59 1.00 -14.80
CA VAL A 151 -22.60 1.36 -13.77
C VAL A 151 -21.28 1.71 -14.44
N GLU A 152 -20.68 2.84 -14.06
CA GLU A 152 -19.32 3.20 -14.44
C GLU A 152 -18.30 2.48 -13.53
N PRO A 153 -17.53 1.49 -14.02
CA PRO A 153 -16.62 0.68 -13.19
C PRO A 153 -15.56 1.52 -12.46
N ARG A 154 -15.08 2.61 -13.07
CA ARG A 154 -14.10 3.49 -12.43
C ARG A 154 -14.63 4.17 -11.19
N VAL A 155 -15.90 4.57 -11.17
CA VAL A 155 -16.52 5.22 -10.00
C VAL A 155 -16.53 4.27 -8.81
N VAL A 156 -16.93 3.02 -9.05
CA VAL A 156 -16.99 1.97 -8.02
C VAL A 156 -15.58 1.66 -7.50
N ALA A 157 -14.61 1.53 -8.40
CA ALA A 157 -13.21 1.35 -8.04
C ALA A 157 -12.70 2.50 -7.17
N THR A 158 -12.99 3.76 -7.54
CA THR A 158 -12.64 4.94 -6.73
C THR A 158 -13.27 4.89 -5.35
N MET A 159 -14.55 4.54 -5.22
CA MET A 159 -15.21 4.40 -3.91
C MET A 159 -14.53 3.35 -3.04
N LEU A 160 -14.20 2.18 -3.59
CA LEU A 160 -13.53 1.09 -2.87
C LEU A 160 -12.13 1.50 -2.39
N ILE A 161 -11.35 2.12 -3.27
CA ILE A 161 -9.99 2.59 -2.94
C ILE A 161 -10.04 3.69 -1.87
N ASN A 162 -11.01 4.61 -1.95
CA ASN A 162 -11.19 5.66 -0.94
C ASN A 162 -11.63 5.09 0.41
N ASP A 163 -12.50 4.08 0.44
CA ASP A 163 -12.86 3.37 1.67
C ASP A 163 -11.63 2.69 2.29
N ALA A 164 -10.84 1.95 1.50
CA ALA A 164 -9.61 1.33 1.96
C ALA A 164 -8.60 2.35 2.49
N PHE A 165 -8.47 3.50 1.82
CA PHE A 165 -7.64 4.61 2.29
C PHE A 165 -8.13 5.17 3.62
N GLN A 166 -9.43 5.43 3.79
CA GLN A 166 -9.96 5.87 5.07
C GLN A 166 -9.74 4.84 6.19
N ARG A 167 -9.87 3.54 5.88
CA ARG A 167 -9.62 2.46 6.85
C ARG A 167 -8.18 2.44 7.35
N ALA A 168 -7.22 2.70 6.48
CA ALA A 168 -5.79 2.81 6.81
C ALA A 168 -5.45 4.14 7.49
N ALA A 169 -5.97 5.25 6.97
CA ALA A 169 -5.53 6.59 7.36
C ALA A 169 -6.11 7.07 8.67
N VAL A 170 -7.40 6.86 8.91
CA VAL A 170 -8.08 7.40 10.10
C VAL A 170 -7.48 6.87 11.42
N PRO A 171 -7.23 5.57 11.61
CA PRO A 171 -6.58 5.07 12.83
C PRO A 171 -5.16 5.60 12.98
N THR A 172 -4.41 5.63 11.88
CA THR A 172 -3.00 6.06 11.87
C THR A 172 -2.85 7.52 12.24
N LEU A 173 -3.73 8.39 11.71
CA LEU A 173 -3.65 9.84 11.90
C LEU A 173 -4.39 10.35 13.14
N VAL A 174 -5.53 9.74 13.47
CA VAL A 174 -6.43 10.22 14.55
C VAL A 174 -6.31 9.37 15.81
N GLY A 175 -5.78 8.15 15.73
CA GLY A 175 -5.64 7.23 16.86
C GLY A 175 -6.90 6.42 17.18
N HIS A 176 -7.97 6.54 16.39
CA HIS A 176 -9.20 5.74 16.56
C HIS A 176 -9.97 5.55 15.26
N ALA A 177 -10.95 4.64 15.27
CA ALA A 177 -11.82 4.33 14.13
C ALA A 177 -13.33 4.45 14.45
N ARG A 178 -13.72 5.38 15.33
CA ARG A 178 -15.12 5.53 15.75
C ARG A 178 -16.04 5.82 14.55
N GLY A 179 -17.23 5.22 14.55
CA GLY A 179 -18.22 5.39 13.48
C GLY A 179 -17.89 4.65 12.17
N ARG A 180 -16.82 3.84 12.15
CA ARG A 180 -16.45 3.08 10.96
C ARG A 180 -17.52 2.05 10.59
N ILE A 181 -17.95 2.10 9.34
CA ILE A 181 -18.86 1.12 8.76
C ILE A 181 -18.12 -0.24 8.59
N PRO A 182 -18.71 -1.36 9.01
CA PRO A 182 -18.15 -2.69 8.77
C PRO A 182 -17.89 -2.90 7.27
N ARG A 183 -16.74 -3.50 6.93
CA ARG A 183 -16.36 -3.72 5.52
C ARG A 183 -17.44 -4.51 4.76
N ALA A 184 -17.98 -5.56 5.39
CA ALA A 184 -19.05 -6.35 4.82
C ALA A 184 -20.24 -5.46 4.42
N THR A 185 -20.74 -4.63 5.34
CA THR A 185 -21.85 -3.69 5.08
C THR A 185 -21.56 -2.73 3.94
N PHE A 186 -20.35 -2.16 3.88
CA PHE A 186 -19.95 -1.29 2.76
C PHE A 186 -19.97 -2.05 1.42
N VAL A 187 -19.37 -3.24 1.36
CA VAL A 187 -19.35 -4.07 0.15
C VAL A 187 -20.76 -4.55 -0.22
N ASP A 188 -21.60 -4.94 0.73
CA ASP A 188 -22.98 -5.36 0.48
C ASP A 188 -23.82 -4.21 -0.12
N THR A 189 -23.54 -2.97 0.32
CA THR A 189 -24.15 -1.77 -0.25
C THR A 189 -23.66 -1.51 -1.67
N LEU A 190 -22.36 -1.68 -1.94
CA LEU A 190 -21.84 -1.67 -3.31
C LEU A 190 -22.52 -2.74 -4.15
N MET A 191 -22.60 -3.99 -3.68
CA MET A 191 -23.26 -5.09 -4.40
C MET A 191 -24.72 -4.77 -4.75
N THR A 192 -25.46 -4.11 -3.86
CA THR A 192 -26.83 -3.66 -4.15
C THR A 192 -26.88 -2.67 -5.32
N MET A 193 -25.85 -1.83 -5.47
CA MET A 193 -25.73 -0.91 -6.60
C MET A 193 -25.20 -1.59 -7.86
N LEU A 194 -24.45 -2.68 -7.75
CA LEU A 194 -23.80 -3.36 -8.87
C LEU A 194 -24.64 -4.48 -9.48
N ALA A 195 -25.40 -5.19 -8.65
CA ALA A 195 -26.13 -6.37 -9.09
C ALA A 195 -27.10 -5.99 -10.22
N PRO A 196 -27.19 -6.81 -11.29
CA PRO A 196 -28.25 -6.66 -12.26
C PRO A 196 -29.59 -6.73 -11.51
N PRO A 197 -30.61 -5.98 -11.95
CA PRO A 197 -31.94 -6.09 -11.37
C PRO A 197 -32.31 -7.57 -11.39
N SER A 198 -32.69 -8.11 -10.23
CA SER A 198 -33.23 -9.47 -10.13
C SER A 198 -34.25 -9.58 -11.24
N GLY A 199 -34.01 -10.47 -12.20
CA GLY A 199 -34.93 -10.66 -13.30
C GLY A 199 -36.33 -10.75 -12.70
N ALA A 200 -37.24 -9.89 -13.15
CA ALA A 200 -38.61 -10.32 -13.21
C ALA A 200 -38.54 -11.66 -13.94
N THR A 201 -38.68 -12.76 -13.21
CA THR A 201 -39.18 -13.98 -13.81
C THR A 201 -40.42 -13.52 -14.52
N ASP A 202 -40.37 -13.38 -15.85
CA ASP A 202 -41.55 -13.13 -16.66
C ASP A 202 -42.58 -14.17 -16.23
N PRO A 203 -43.66 -13.77 -15.53
CA PRO A 203 -44.82 -14.61 -15.41
C PRO A 203 -45.65 -14.27 -16.65
N GLU A 204 -45.51 -15.10 -17.69
CA GLU A 204 -46.35 -15.11 -18.90
C GLU A 204 -46.04 -14.05 -19.99
N ALA A 205 -45.49 -14.53 -21.12
CA ALA A 205 -46.10 -14.45 -22.46
C ALA A 205 -45.31 -15.26 -23.49
#